data_AF-A0A2M7EUJ7-F1
#
_entry.id   AF-A0A2M7EUJ7-F1
#
_cell.length_a   1.000
_cell.length_b   1.000
_cell.length_c   1.000
_cell.angle_alpha   90.00
_cell.angle_beta   90.00
_cell.angle_gamma   90.00
#
_symmetry.space_group_name_H-M   'P 1'
#
loop_
_entity.id
_entity.type
_entity.pdbx_description
1 polymer ?
#
loop_
_entity_poly.entity_id
_entity_poly.type
_entity_poly.pdbx_seq_one_letter_code
_entity_poly.pdbx_strand_id
1 'polypeptide(L)'
;MTDPTIDPDLPGIWIIPGEATTYEIEPDGSYHIAEPAGPLSVAPGGASMIWGRTRLDRIGGEGDAPLGAWRDRDHGDEWLFRADGSYLQRWSDGERTTGIWVLRGEDSTLWAREYRGRLETDGARVTFVLPTEEPVTYGYTVDAASWVLLDPNSWAQLVEYRRPDGQTPAARAQQGGAAG
;
A
#
# COMPACT_ATOMS: atom_id res chain seq x y z
N MET A 1 -0.62 18.35 -21.20
CA MET A 1 -0.85 16.90 -21.07
C MET A 1 -2.10 16.76 -20.24
N THR A 2 -3.16 16.21 -20.81
CA THR A 2 -4.40 15.94 -20.07
C THR A 2 -4.06 14.86 -19.05
N ASP A 3 -4.31 15.12 -17.77
CA ASP A 3 -4.22 14.06 -16.76
C ASP A 3 -5.06 12.88 -17.24
N PRO A 4 -4.52 11.64 -17.25
CA PRO A 4 -5.33 10.46 -17.48
C PRO A 4 -6.46 10.48 -16.46
N THR A 5 -7.69 10.65 -16.94
CA THR A 5 -8.86 10.60 -16.06
C THR A 5 -9.07 9.14 -15.70
N ILE A 6 -8.70 8.79 -14.47
CA ILE A 6 -9.08 7.50 -13.91
C ILE A 6 -10.60 7.46 -13.73
N ASP A 7 -11.20 6.30 -13.94
CA ASP A 7 -12.60 6.05 -13.61
C ASP A 7 -12.89 6.49 -12.17
N PRO A 8 -13.88 7.38 -11.92
CA PRO A 8 -14.12 7.95 -10.60
C PRO A 8 -14.55 6.94 -9.54
N ASP A 9 -15.05 5.76 -9.94
CA ASP A 9 -15.48 4.71 -9.01
C ASP A 9 -14.34 3.77 -8.61
N LEU A 10 -13.19 3.85 -9.30
CA LEU A 10 -12.04 2.99 -9.08
C LEU A 10 -11.19 3.35 -7.83
N PRO A 11 -10.95 4.64 -7.49
CA PRO A 11 -10.18 5.01 -6.31
C PRO A 11 -10.70 4.39 -5.00
N GLY A 12 -9.78 4.03 -4.11
CA GLY A 12 -10.02 3.41 -2.81
C GLY A 12 -9.44 2.01 -2.70
N ILE A 13 -9.86 1.28 -1.66
CA ILE A 13 -9.32 -0.04 -1.31
C ILE A 13 -10.22 -1.15 -1.86
N TRP A 14 -9.59 -2.20 -2.36
CA TRP A 14 -10.20 -3.38 -2.96
C TRP A 14 -9.55 -4.66 -2.43
N ILE A 15 -10.29 -5.76 -2.38
CA ILE A 15 -9.83 -7.07 -1.92
C ILE A 15 -10.40 -8.15 -2.84
N ILE A 16 -9.59 -9.17 -3.17
CA ILE A 16 -10.11 -10.39 -3.81
C ILE A 16 -10.79 -11.24 -2.73
N PRO A 17 -12.07 -11.65 -2.88
CA PRO A 17 -12.75 -12.45 -1.86
C PRO A 17 -11.98 -13.71 -1.44
N GLY A 18 -11.71 -13.83 -0.14
CA GLY A 18 -10.92 -14.93 0.43
C GLY A 18 -9.43 -14.62 0.60
N GLU A 19 -8.95 -13.49 0.07
CA GLU A 19 -7.60 -12.99 0.27
C GLU A 19 -7.54 -11.90 1.34
N ALA A 20 -6.37 -11.75 1.97
CA ALA A 20 -6.13 -10.72 2.98
C ALA A 20 -5.43 -9.48 2.40
N THR A 21 -4.79 -9.63 1.23
CA THR A 21 -4.10 -8.57 0.52
C THR A 21 -5.10 -7.54 0.01
N THR A 22 -4.76 -6.27 0.21
CA THR A 22 -5.53 -5.14 -0.27
C THR A 22 -4.85 -4.51 -1.48
N TYR A 23 -5.66 -4.02 -2.40
CA TYR A 23 -5.29 -3.33 -3.63
C TYR A 23 -5.89 -1.93 -3.56
N GLU A 24 -5.04 -0.90 -3.45
CA GLU A 24 -5.47 0.48 -3.31
C GLU A 24 -5.14 1.29 -4.55
N ILE A 25 -6.12 2.07 -5.01
CA ILE A 25 -5.97 3.02 -6.11
C ILE A 25 -6.15 4.43 -5.53
N GLU A 26 -5.14 5.29 -5.63
CA GLU A 26 -5.28 6.71 -5.28
C GLU A 26 -6.01 7.48 -6.41
N PRO A 27 -6.60 8.66 -6.13
CA PRO A 27 -7.32 9.44 -7.14
C PRO A 27 -6.49 9.87 -8.36
N ASP A 28 -5.15 9.89 -8.26
CA ASP A 28 -4.25 10.16 -9.38
C ASP A 28 -3.93 8.89 -10.22
N GLY A 29 -4.44 7.74 -9.80
CA GLY A 29 -4.23 6.43 -10.40
C GLY A 29 -3.04 5.67 -9.83
N SER A 30 -2.34 6.17 -8.81
CA SER A 30 -1.28 5.40 -8.14
C SER A 30 -1.84 4.10 -7.58
N TYR A 31 -1.13 3.01 -7.86
CA TYR A 31 -1.52 1.65 -7.51
C TYR A 31 -0.65 1.13 -6.39
N HIS A 32 -1.27 0.72 -5.30
CA HIS A 32 -0.62 0.19 -4.14
C HIS A 32 -1.14 -1.20 -3.77
N ILE A 33 -0.27 -2.06 -3.26
CA ILE A 33 -0.65 -3.32 -2.63
C ILE A 33 -0.23 -3.30 -1.17
N ALA A 34 -1.01 -3.94 -0.32
CA ALA A 34 -0.64 -4.04 1.08
C ALA A 34 -1.15 -5.35 1.68
N GLU A 35 -0.28 -5.98 2.46
CA GLU A 35 -0.69 -6.99 3.44
C GLU A 35 -1.48 -6.33 4.57
N PRO A 36 -2.23 -7.13 5.38
CA PRO A 36 -2.94 -6.60 6.53
C PRO A 36 -2.03 -5.82 7.48
N ALA A 37 -2.59 -4.75 8.06
CA ALA A 37 -1.89 -3.99 9.09
C ALA A 37 -1.47 -4.90 10.26
N GLY A 38 -0.21 -4.76 10.68
CA GLY A 38 0.37 -5.55 11.76
C GLY A 38 0.48 -4.74 13.05
N PRO A 39 0.28 -5.33 14.24
CA PRO A 39 0.53 -4.65 15.51
C PRO A 39 2.00 -4.22 15.60
N LEU A 40 2.24 -3.03 16.12
CA LEU A 40 3.57 -2.49 16.38
C LEU A 40 3.80 -2.44 17.89
N SER A 41 4.89 -3.03 18.35
CA SER A 41 5.36 -2.88 19.73
C SER A 41 6.80 -2.41 19.72
N VAL A 42 7.15 -1.50 20.62
CA VAL A 42 8.47 -0.86 20.66
C VAL A 42 9.10 -1.16 22.01
N ALA A 43 10.35 -1.64 21.99
CA ALA A 43 11.07 -1.91 23.23
C ALA A 43 11.36 -0.62 24.00
N PRO A 44 11.50 -0.69 25.34
CA PRO A 44 11.97 0.44 26.13
C PRO A 44 13.27 1.02 25.56
N GLY A 45 13.30 2.35 25.36
CA GLY A 45 14.45 3.04 24.76
C GLY A 45 14.46 3.06 23.22
N GLY A 46 13.47 2.48 22.54
CA GLY A 46 13.25 2.66 21.10
C GLY A 46 14.30 2.03 20.18
N ALA A 47 15.17 1.17 20.71
CA ALA A 47 16.26 0.53 19.96
C ALA A 47 15.81 -0.68 19.12
N SER A 48 14.66 -1.26 19.43
CA SER A 48 14.05 -2.36 18.67
C SER A 48 12.52 -2.24 18.65
N MET A 49 11.91 -2.78 17.60
CA MET A 49 10.46 -2.90 17.50
C MET A 49 10.06 -4.27 16.93
N ILE A 50 8.84 -4.69 17.21
CA ILE A 50 8.21 -5.85 16.58
C ILE A 50 7.01 -5.32 15.79
N TRP A 51 7.00 -5.58 14.49
CA TRP A 51 5.90 -5.25 13.59
C TRP A 51 5.29 -6.54 13.07
N GLY A 52 4.07 -6.86 13.51
CA GLY A 52 3.45 -8.16 13.28
C GLY A 52 4.30 -9.29 13.86
N ARG A 53 5.03 -9.99 12.99
CA ARG A 53 5.97 -11.05 13.37
C ARG A 53 7.44 -10.68 13.13
N THR A 54 7.69 -9.55 12.49
CA THR A 54 9.03 -9.11 12.08
C THR A 54 9.71 -8.38 13.23
N ARG A 55 10.94 -8.77 13.54
CA ARG A 55 11.75 -8.17 14.61
C ARG A 55 12.79 -7.24 13.99
N LEU A 56 12.70 -5.97 14.34
CA LEU A 56 13.44 -4.91 13.70
C LEU A 56 14.36 -4.22 14.71
N ASP A 57 15.64 -4.12 14.35
CA ASP A 57 16.65 -3.38 15.11
C ASP A 57 16.89 -2.02 14.46
N ARG A 58 16.95 -0.96 15.27
CA ARG A 58 17.22 0.38 14.77
C ARG A 58 18.68 0.45 14.30
N ILE A 59 18.88 0.89 13.07
CA ILE A 59 20.20 1.07 12.45
C ILE A 59 20.49 2.54 12.09
N GLY A 60 19.51 3.43 12.24
CA GLY A 60 19.71 4.86 12.04
C GLY A 60 18.46 5.70 12.32
N GLY A 61 18.66 7.00 12.48
CA GLY A 61 17.59 7.96 12.82
C GLY A 61 17.30 8.03 14.32
N GLU A 62 16.69 9.13 14.74
CA GLU A 62 16.28 9.42 16.11
C GLU A 62 14.76 9.65 16.16
N GLY A 63 14.16 9.56 17.35
CA GLY A 63 12.74 9.82 17.58
C GLY A 63 11.88 8.56 17.69
N ASP A 64 10.56 8.77 17.73
CA ASP A 64 9.57 7.73 18.00
C ASP A 64 9.41 6.77 16.81
N ALA A 65 9.35 5.48 17.10
CA ALA A 65 9.06 4.47 16.10
C ALA A 65 7.65 4.68 15.48
N PRO A 66 7.44 4.37 14.19
CA PRO A 66 8.36 3.65 13.31
C PRO A 66 9.41 4.54 12.62
N LEU A 67 9.47 5.86 12.87
CA LEU A 67 10.38 6.75 12.14
C LEU A 67 11.85 6.33 12.28
N GLY A 68 12.59 6.44 11.17
CA GLY A 68 14.01 6.10 11.10
C GLY A 68 14.30 4.82 10.29
N ALA A 69 15.54 4.38 10.39
CA ALA A 69 16.06 3.22 9.68
C ALA A 69 16.11 1.99 10.59
N TRP A 70 15.60 0.88 10.08
CA TRP A 70 15.43 -0.38 10.79
C TRP A 70 15.94 -1.53 9.92
N ARG A 71 16.43 -2.59 10.56
CA ARG A 71 16.85 -3.82 9.89
C ARG A 71 16.14 -5.01 10.49
N ASP A 72 15.58 -5.87 9.64
CA ASP A 72 15.04 -7.16 10.03
C ASP A 72 16.19 -8.03 10.55
N ARG A 73 16.05 -8.48 11.79
CA ARG A 73 17.04 -9.33 12.45
C ARG A 73 17.17 -10.69 11.78
N ASP A 74 16.07 -11.20 11.22
CA ASP A 74 15.99 -12.57 10.72
C ASP A 74 16.42 -12.67 9.24
N HIS A 75 16.08 -11.67 8.42
CA HIS A 75 16.34 -11.71 6.97
C HIS A 75 17.30 -10.62 6.48
N GLY A 76 17.58 -9.59 7.29
CA GLY A 76 18.48 -8.51 6.92
C GLY A 76 17.87 -7.42 6.05
N ASP A 77 16.58 -7.50 5.73
CA ASP A 77 15.87 -6.46 4.98
C ASP A 77 15.87 -5.15 5.77
N GLU A 78 16.05 -4.04 5.08
CA GLU A 78 16.12 -2.72 5.70
C GLU A 78 14.93 -1.86 5.32
N TRP A 79 14.45 -1.10 6.30
CA TRP A 79 13.32 -0.20 6.16
C TRP A 79 13.75 1.20 6.58
N LEU A 80 13.31 2.21 5.84
CA LEU A 80 13.43 3.62 6.21
C LEU A 80 12.05 4.25 6.16
N PHE A 81 11.46 4.49 7.34
CA PHE A 81 10.18 5.18 7.49
C PHE A 81 10.41 6.68 7.70
N ARG A 82 9.74 7.51 6.91
CA ARG A 82 9.87 8.97 6.94
C ARG A 82 8.62 9.65 7.49
N ALA A 83 8.79 10.83 8.05
CA ALA A 83 7.72 11.61 8.68
C ALA A 83 6.64 12.09 7.69
N ASP A 84 6.94 12.12 6.40
CA ASP A 84 5.98 12.44 5.34
C ASP A 84 5.02 11.27 5.02
N GLY A 85 5.16 10.14 5.70
CA GLY A 85 4.37 8.94 5.46
C GLY A 85 4.92 8.04 4.34
N SER A 86 6.07 8.38 3.73
CA SER A 86 6.74 7.50 2.78
C SER A 86 7.65 6.49 3.49
N TYR A 87 7.87 5.34 2.85
CA TYR A 87 8.94 4.42 3.23
C TYR A 87 9.78 3.98 2.02
N LEU A 88 10.99 3.54 2.32
CA LEU A 88 11.86 2.79 1.42
C LEU A 88 12.20 1.47 2.10
N GLN A 89 12.01 0.36 1.41
CA GLN A 89 12.50 -0.95 1.79
C GLN A 89 13.66 -1.32 0.85
N ARG A 90 14.73 -1.86 1.42
CA ARG A 90 15.82 -2.51 0.70
C ARG A 90 15.86 -3.96 1.11
N TRP A 91 15.61 -4.84 0.17
CA TRP A 91 15.68 -6.28 0.35
C TRP A 91 17.13 -6.73 0.49
N SER A 92 17.35 -7.86 1.16
CA SER A 92 18.67 -8.44 1.38
C SER A 92 19.43 -8.78 0.08
N ASP A 93 18.72 -9.01 -1.03
CA ASP A 93 19.28 -9.22 -2.37
C ASP A 93 19.65 -7.91 -3.11
N GLY A 94 19.30 -6.76 -2.53
CA GLY A 94 19.58 -5.43 -3.06
C GLY A 94 18.41 -4.77 -3.81
N GLU A 95 17.29 -5.48 -4.04
CA GLU A 95 16.08 -4.89 -4.60
C GLU A 95 15.55 -3.77 -3.69
N ARG A 96 14.83 -2.80 -4.29
CA ARG A 96 14.26 -1.67 -3.56
C ARG A 96 12.81 -1.49 -3.89
N THR A 97 12.04 -1.31 -2.84
CA THR A 97 10.61 -1.04 -2.89
C THR A 97 10.32 0.27 -2.17
N THR A 98 9.38 1.05 -2.70
CA THR A 98 8.89 2.25 -2.02
C THR A 98 7.41 2.14 -1.76
N GLY A 99 6.92 2.89 -0.80
CA GLY A 99 5.50 2.96 -0.55
C GLY A 99 5.15 4.00 0.49
N ILE A 100 3.97 3.85 1.04
CA ILE A 100 3.41 4.73 2.06
C ILE A 100 3.08 3.92 3.30
N TRP A 101 3.32 4.48 4.49
CA TRP A 101 3.01 3.84 5.76
C TRP A 101 2.01 4.67 6.56
N VAL A 102 1.22 3.98 7.38
CA VAL A 102 0.24 4.58 8.29
C VAL A 102 0.30 3.84 9.62
N LEU A 103 0.46 4.58 10.71
CA LEU A 103 0.27 4.07 12.07
C LEU A 103 -1.15 4.43 12.53
N ARG A 104 -1.97 3.44 12.89
CA ARG A 104 -3.33 3.66 13.38
C ARG A 104 -3.33 3.69 14.92
N GLY A 105 -3.94 4.74 15.48
CA GLY A 105 -3.61 5.28 16.81
C GLY A 105 -4.12 4.55 18.05
N GLU A 106 -5.14 3.69 17.97
CA GLU A 106 -5.67 3.01 19.17
C GLU A 106 -4.92 1.70 19.48
N ASP A 107 -4.64 0.90 18.44
CA ASP A 107 -4.01 -0.42 18.58
C ASP A 107 -2.53 -0.45 18.20
N SER A 108 -1.94 0.72 17.91
CA SER A 108 -0.58 0.86 17.36
C SER A 108 -0.34 -0.09 16.19
N THR A 109 -1.28 -0.21 15.24
CA THR A 109 -1.07 -1.06 14.07
C THR A 109 -0.39 -0.28 12.97
N LEU A 110 0.74 -0.79 12.50
CA LEU A 110 1.48 -0.26 11.36
C LEU A 110 1.03 -0.96 10.08
N TRP A 111 0.68 -0.15 9.09
CA TRP A 111 0.30 -0.59 7.76
C TRP A 111 1.26 0.00 6.73
N ALA A 112 1.90 -0.84 5.93
CA ALA A 112 2.78 -0.43 4.84
C ALA A 112 2.12 -0.83 3.52
N ARG A 113 1.98 0.15 2.62
CA ARG A 113 1.34 0.00 1.32
C ARG A 113 2.37 0.26 0.24
N GLU A 114 2.78 -0.79 -0.42
CA GLU A 114 3.80 -0.80 -1.44
C GLU A 114 3.28 -0.17 -2.72
N TYR A 115 4.03 0.77 -3.29
CA TYR A 115 3.74 1.30 -4.62
C TYR A 115 4.11 0.27 -5.69
N ARG A 116 3.15 -0.09 -6.54
CA ARG A 116 3.34 -1.07 -7.62
C ARG A 116 3.33 -0.43 -9.01
N GLY A 117 2.80 0.77 -9.15
CA GLY A 117 2.73 1.45 -10.44
C GLY A 117 1.55 2.40 -10.53
N ARG A 118 0.98 2.52 -11.73
CA ARG A 118 -0.18 3.37 -12.01
C ARG A 118 -1.22 2.62 -12.81
N LEU A 119 -2.49 2.97 -12.62
CA LEU A 119 -3.59 2.60 -13.51
C LEU A 119 -3.97 3.77 -14.41
N GLU A 120 -4.27 3.43 -15.66
CA GLU A 120 -4.86 4.32 -16.64
C GLU A 120 -6.16 3.69 -17.17
N THR A 121 -7.20 4.48 -17.39
CA THR A 121 -8.49 4.00 -17.90
C THR A 121 -8.94 4.80 -19.12
N ASP A 122 -9.59 4.12 -20.07
CA ASP A 122 -10.23 4.76 -21.24
C ASP A 122 -11.77 4.70 -21.22
N GLY A 123 -12.34 4.23 -20.09
CA GLY A 123 -13.78 4.03 -19.89
C GLY A 123 -14.29 2.64 -20.29
N ALA A 124 -13.49 1.82 -20.97
CA ALA A 124 -13.81 0.42 -21.25
C ALA A 124 -12.69 -0.55 -20.82
N ARG A 125 -11.46 -0.04 -20.78
CA ARG A 125 -10.25 -0.77 -20.43
C ARG A 125 -9.48 -0.07 -19.32
N VAL A 126 -8.79 -0.89 -18.56
CA VAL A 126 -7.83 -0.47 -17.55
C VAL A 126 -6.45 -1.02 -17.94
N THR A 127 -5.44 -0.16 -17.88
CA THR A 127 -4.05 -0.51 -18.17
C THR A 127 -3.23 -0.33 -16.91
N PHE A 128 -2.53 -1.41 -16.51
CA PHE A 128 -1.56 -1.39 -15.43
C PHE A 128 -0.20 -1.02 -16.00
N VAL A 129 0.35 0.11 -15.56
CA VAL A 129 1.68 0.60 -15.92
C VAL A 129 2.60 0.37 -14.72
N LEU A 130 3.33 -0.74 -14.73
CA LEU A 130 4.24 -1.14 -13.65
C LEU A 130 5.69 -0.71 -13.99
N PRO A 131 6.55 -0.36 -13.02
CA PRO A 131 7.87 0.22 -13.28
C PRO A 131 8.82 -0.62 -14.14
N THR A 132 8.73 -1.96 -14.06
CA THR A 132 9.69 -2.90 -14.68
C THR A 132 9.05 -3.87 -15.66
N GLU A 133 7.74 -3.77 -15.89
CA GLU A 133 6.98 -4.70 -16.73
C GLU A 133 6.35 -3.97 -17.92
N GLU A 134 6.08 -4.70 -19.00
CA GLU A 134 5.27 -4.16 -20.09
C GLU A 134 3.87 -3.83 -19.58
N PRO A 135 3.26 -2.71 -20.00
CA PRO A 135 1.90 -2.39 -19.59
C PRO A 135 0.92 -3.51 -20.00
N VAL A 136 0.05 -3.89 -19.07
CA VAL A 136 -0.96 -4.93 -19.30
C VAL A 136 -2.35 -4.31 -19.25
N THR A 137 -3.15 -4.59 -20.28
CA THR A 137 -4.49 -4.03 -20.44
C THR A 137 -5.57 -5.09 -20.31
N TYR A 138 -6.62 -4.77 -19.57
CA TYR A 138 -7.82 -5.58 -19.37
C TYR A 138 -9.07 -4.81 -19.77
N GLY A 139 -10.14 -5.51 -20.13
CA GLY A 139 -11.48 -4.93 -20.00
C GLY A 139 -11.81 -4.79 -18.51
N TYR A 140 -12.67 -3.85 -18.12
CA TYR A 140 -13.12 -3.77 -16.74
C TYR A 140 -14.55 -3.27 -16.60
N THR A 141 -15.15 -3.59 -15.46
CA THR A 141 -16.34 -2.90 -14.94
C THR A 141 -16.08 -2.53 -13.50
N VAL A 142 -16.60 -1.40 -13.05
CA VAL A 142 -16.51 -0.97 -11.66
C VAL A 142 -17.83 -0.33 -11.23
N ASP A 143 -18.21 -0.58 -9.99
CA ASP A 143 -19.28 0.11 -9.29
C ASP A 143 -18.88 0.35 -7.82
N ALA A 144 -19.81 0.86 -7.02
CA ALA A 144 -19.57 1.19 -5.62
C ALA A 144 -19.10 -0.01 -4.75
N ALA A 145 -19.35 -1.25 -5.16
CA ALA A 145 -19.08 -2.46 -4.38
C ALA A 145 -18.12 -3.44 -5.06
N SER A 146 -18.04 -3.43 -6.40
CA SER A 146 -17.28 -4.41 -7.17
C SER A 146 -16.41 -3.76 -8.24
N TRP A 147 -15.21 -4.33 -8.43
CA TRP A 147 -14.35 -4.07 -9.57
C TRP A 147 -14.01 -5.41 -10.21
N VAL A 148 -14.31 -5.57 -11.50
CA VAL A 148 -14.09 -6.83 -12.22
C VAL A 148 -13.11 -6.58 -13.36
N LEU A 149 -12.08 -7.41 -13.44
CA LEU A 149 -11.20 -7.47 -14.62
C LEU A 149 -11.69 -8.54 -15.58
N LEU A 150 -11.66 -8.20 -16.86
CA LEU A 150 -12.13 -9.00 -17.96
C LEU A 150 -11.00 -9.23 -18.97
N ASP A 151 -11.00 -10.39 -19.61
CA ASP A 151 -10.13 -10.63 -20.76
C ASP A 151 -10.41 -9.58 -21.85
N PRO A 152 -9.40 -8.87 -22.36
CA PRO A 152 -9.59 -7.70 -23.22
C PRO A 152 -10.14 -8.04 -24.61
N ASN A 153 -10.17 -9.32 -24.99
CA ASN A 153 -10.63 -9.79 -26.30
C ASN A 153 -12.03 -10.44 -26.22
N SER A 154 -12.20 -11.35 -25.27
CA SER A 154 -13.41 -12.15 -25.09
C SER A 154 -14.41 -11.54 -24.10
N TRP A 155 -13.98 -10.58 -23.28
CA TRP A 155 -14.76 -10.01 -22.17
C TRP A 155 -15.19 -11.03 -21.11
N ALA A 156 -14.55 -12.20 -21.09
CA ALA A 156 -14.74 -13.18 -20.04
C ALA A 156 -14.17 -12.65 -18.72
N GLN A 157 -14.89 -12.86 -17.62
CA GLN A 157 -14.43 -12.47 -16.29
C GLN A 157 -13.16 -13.24 -15.89
N LEU A 158 -12.16 -12.51 -15.40
CA LEU A 158 -10.90 -13.07 -14.92
C LEU A 158 -10.84 -13.05 -13.39
N VAL A 159 -11.08 -11.88 -12.79
CA VAL A 159 -11.02 -11.68 -11.33
C VAL A 159 -12.05 -10.64 -10.92
N GLU A 160 -12.60 -10.81 -9.73
CA GLU A 160 -13.47 -9.83 -9.09
C GLU A 160 -12.86 -9.39 -7.77
N TYR A 161 -12.78 -8.08 -7.59
CA TYR A 161 -12.43 -7.42 -6.35
C TYR A 161 -13.69 -6.85 -5.71
N ARG A 162 -13.71 -6.80 -4.38
CA ARG A 162 -14.77 -6.23 -3.58
C ARG A 162 -14.23 -5.14 -2.68
N ARG A 163 -15.06 -4.17 -2.36
CA ARG A 163 -14.76 -3.25 -1.26
C ARG A 163 -14.72 -4.05 0.06
N PRO A 164 -13.78 -3.78 0.98
CA PRO A 164 -13.84 -4.33 2.32
C PRO A 164 -15.10 -3.81 3.03
N ASP A 165 -15.89 -4.69 3.63
CA ASP A 165 -17.10 -4.29 4.35
C ASP A 165 -16.78 -3.20 5.40
N GLY A 166 -17.44 -2.05 5.30
CA GLY A 166 -17.33 -0.95 6.27
C GLY A 166 -16.03 -0.15 6.26
N GLN A 167 -15.13 -0.31 5.28
CA GLN A 167 -13.90 0.48 5.20
C GLN A 167 -14.05 1.67 4.24
N THR A 168 -14.14 2.88 4.81
CA THR A 168 -13.82 4.12 4.08
C THR A 168 -12.31 4.11 3.77
N PRO A 169 -11.84 4.64 2.62
CA PRO A 169 -10.41 4.77 2.36
C PRO A 169 -9.72 5.40 3.56
N ALA A 170 -8.66 4.77 4.06
CA ALA A 170 -7.91 5.30 5.19
C ALA A 170 -7.36 6.68 4.77
N ALA A 171 -8.00 7.75 5.25
CA ALA A 171 -7.48 9.08 5.08
C ALA A 171 -6.02 9.07 5.53
N ARG A 172 -5.12 9.64 4.71
CA ARG A 172 -3.73 9.88 5.08
C ARG A 172 -3.71 10.39 6.52
N ALA A 173 -2.81 9.85 7.35
CA ALA A 173 -2.64 10.25 8.73
C ALA A 173 -2.78 11.78 8.82
N GLN A 174 -3.89 12.25 9.41
CA GLN A 174 -3.99 13.65 9.78
C GLN A 174 -2.81 13.88 10.71
N GLN A 175 -1.95 14.82 10.31
CA GLN A 175 -0.85 15.31 11.11
C GLN A 175 -1.35 15.46 12.54
N GLY A 176 -0.74 14.72 13.46
CA GLY A 176 -0.93 14.92 14.89
C GLY A 176 -0.59 16.36 15.18
N GLY A 177 -1.62 17.20 15.31
CA GLY A 177 -1.48 18.55 15.80
C GLY A 177 -0.89 18.46 17.19
N ALA A 178 0.34 18.96 17.34
CA ALA A 178 0.89 19.26 18.64
C ALA A 178 -0.01 20.32 19.29
N ALA A 179 -0.85 19.88 20.23
CA ALA A 179 -1.36 20.73 21.28
C ALA A 179 -0.45 20.52 22.49
N GLY A 180 0.36 21.54 22.81
CA GLY A 180 1.29 21.58 23.93
C GLY A 180 2.16 22.81 23.85
#